data_AF-A0A7Z7VXD7-F1
#
_entry.id   AF-A0A7Z7VXD7-F1
#
_cell.length_a   1.000
_cell.length_b   1.000
_cell.length_c   1.000
_cell.angle_alpha   90.00
_cell.angle_beta   90.00
_cell.angle_gamma   90.00
#
_symmetry.space_group_name_H-M   'P 1'
#
loop_
_entity.id
_entity.type
_entity.pdbx_description
1 polymer ?
#
loop_
_entity_poly.entity_id
_entity_poly.type
_entity_poly.pdbx_seq_one_letter_code
_entity_poly.pdbx_strand_id
1 'polypeptide(L)'
;MDSGGTKWLKDSEEWEKLPVNRKIATHKEDVVNQPEHYTYGDIEVIDYCDQVCKMYPPELAPYVFNAIKYVSRATHKNGKEDIAKAKYYVQRLFDKWEA
;
A
#
# COMPACT_ATOMS: atom_id res chain seq x y z
N MET A 1 -24.85 25.44 -8.85
CA MET A 1 -25.29 24.33 -7.99
C MET A 1 -26.23 23.51 -8.85
N ASP A 2 -25.70 22.57 -9.63
CA ASP A 2 -26.53 21.64 -10.41
C ASP A 2 -26.62 20.34 -9.61
N SER A 3 -27.84 20.06 -9.17
CA SER A 3 -28.24 18.92 -8.39
C SER A 3 -27.99 17.63 -9.17
N GLY A 4 -27.09 16.79 -8.66
CA GLY A 4 -26.82 15.46 -9.17
C GLY A 4 -28.08 14.60 -9.15
N GLY A 5 -28.73 14.49 -10.31
CA GLY A 5 -29.77 13.50 -10.56
C GLY A 5 -29.10 12.18 -10.95
N THR A 6 -29.23 11.17 -10.11
CA THR A 6 -28.97 9.78 -10.51
C THR A 6 -29.91 9.43 -11.67
N LYS A 7 -29.33 9.22 -12.85
CA LYS A 7 -30.06 8.75 -14.03
C LYS A 7 -30.44 7.29 -13.79
N TRP A 8 -31.71 7.04 -13.46
CA TRP A 8 -32.27 5.69 -13.44
C TRP A 8 -32.23 5.11 -14.86
N LEU A 9 -31.67 3.91 -15.00
CA LEU A 9 -31.66 3.15 -16.23
C LEU A 9 -33.10 2.91 -16.68
N LYS A 10 -33.41 3.12 -17.97
CA LYS A 10 -34.75 2.82 -18.49
C LYS A 10 -34.85 1.33 -18.75
N ASP A 11 -35.97 0.71 -18.40
CA ASP A 11 -36.27 -0.73 -18.63
C ASP A 11 -36.18 -1.17 -20.11
N SER A 12 -35.99 -0.22 -21.03
CA SER A 12 -35.82 -0.43 -22.47
C SER A 12 -34.36 -0.59 -22.92
N GLU A 13 -33.39 -0.61 -22.02
CA GLU A 13 -31.99 -0.87 -22.39
C GLU A 13 -31.78 -2.38 -22.55
N GLU A 14 -31.86 -2.87 -23.78
CA GLU A 14 -31.51 -4.26 -24.11
C GLU A 14 -30.00 -4.46 -23.97
N TRP A 15 -29.62 -5.40 -23.10
CA TRP A 15 -28.22 -5.78 -22.89
C TRP A 15 -27.74 -6.68 -24.02
N GLU A 16 -26.89 -6.16 -24.90
CA GLU A 16 -26.11 -7.02 -25.79
C GLU A 16 -25.06 -7.78 -24.98
N LYS A 17 -25.12 -9.12 -25.01
CA LYS A 17 -24.07 -9.95 -24.41
C LYS A 17 -22.77 -9.69 -25.15
N LEU A 18 -21.74 -9.25 -24.43
CA LEU A 18 -20.41 -9.12 -25.02
C LEU A 18 -19.98 -10.45 -25.64
N PRO A 19 -19.39 -10.46 -26.83
CA PRO A 19 -18.94 -11.68 -27.47
C PRO A 19 -17.91 -12.39 -26.58
N VAL A 20 -18.16 -13.67 -26.32
CA VAL A 20 -17.40 -14.55 -25.39
C VAL A 20 -15.90 -14.59 -25.71
N ASN A 21 -15.51 -14.24 -26.94
CA ASN A 21 -14.12 -14.28 -27.42
C ASN A 21 -13.30 -12.99 -27.18
N ARG A 22 -13.73 -12.10 -26.29
CA ARG A 22 -12.89 -10.96 -25.91
C ARG A 22 -11.72 -11.46 -25.06
N LYS A 23 -10.49 -11.33 -25.57
CA LYS A 23 -9.27 -11.47 -24.76
C LYS A 23 -9.31 -10.38 -23.67
N ILE A 24 -9.73 -10.75 -22.46
CA ILE A 24 -9.56 -9.91 -21.27
C ILE A 24 -8.09 -10.08 -20.89
N ALA A 25 -7.30 -9.01 -20.97
CA ALA A 25 -5.95 -9.01 -20.44
C ALA A 25 -6.05 -9.15 -18.91
N THR A 26 -6.00 -10.38 -18.40
CA THR A 26 -5.83 -10.62 -16.97
C THR A 26 -4.37 -10.31 -16.66
N HIS A 27 -4.07 -9.05 -16.34
CA HIS A 27 -2.86 -8.74 -15.59
C HIS A 27 -2.99 -9.47 -14.26
N LYS A 28 -2.40 -10.66 -14.19
CA LYS A 28 -2.23 -11.40 -12.95
C LYS A 28 -1.08 -10.72 -12.24
N GLU A 29 -1.36 -9.56 -11.66
CA GLU A 29 -0.41 -8.88 -10.79
C GLU A 29 -0.02 -9.88 -9.70
N ASP A 30 1.26 -10.22 -9.66
CA ASP A 30 1.79 -11.00 -8.56
C ASP A 30 1.83 -10.07 -7.34
N VAL A 31 0.69 -9.92 -6.68
CA VAL A 31 0.54 -9.07 -5.50
C VAL A 31 1.41 -9.51 -4.32
N VAL A 32 2.00 -10.71 -4.39
CA VAL A 32 2.88 -11.26 -3.36
C VAL A 32 4.31 -10.81 -3.60
N ASN A 33 4.83 -11.00 -4.82
CA ASN A 33 6.22 -10.69 -5.15
C ASN A 33 6.42 -9.28 -5.73
N GLN A 34 5.38 -8.67 -6.29
CA GLN A 34 5.38 -7.32 -6.87
C GLN A 34 4.10 -6.52 -6.52
N PRO A 35 3.82 -6.29 -5.23
CA PRO A 35 2.76 -5.38 -4.82
C PRO A 35 3.04 -3.95 -5.30
N GLU A 36 2.09 -3.37 -6.05
CA GLU A 36 2.13 -2.01 -6.63
C GLU A 36 2.50 -0.89 -5.62
N HIS A 37 2.30 -1.14 -4.33
CA HIS A 37 2.49 -0.18 -3.24
C HIS A 37 3.82 -0.33 -2.47
N TYR A 38 4.75 -1.17 -2.94
CA TYR A 38 6.13 -1.23 -2.42
C TYR A 38 7.21 -1.10 -3.51
N THR A 39 6.87 -1.28 -4.79
CA THR A 39 7.81 -1.31 -5.93
C THR A 39 8.02 0.07 -6.57
N TYR A 40 8.20 1.13 -5.78
CA TYR A 40 8.39 2.49 -6.30
C TYR A 40 9.82 2.99 -6.01
N GLY A 41 10.60 3.18 -7.09
CA GLY A 41 11.99 3.63 -7.04
C GLY A 41 12.99 2.55 -7.49
N ASP A 42 14.29 2.87 -7.46
CA ASP A 42 15.36 1.94 -7.86
C ASP A 42 15.67 0.88 -6.78
N ILE A 43 15.08 1.02 -5.58
CA ILE A 43 15.34 0.19 -4.40
C ILE A 43 14.01 -0.22 -3.78
N GLU A 44 13.80 -1.53 -3.61
CA GLU A 44 12.63 -2.04 -2.91
C GLU A 44 12.70 -1.72 -1.40
N VAL A 45 11.56 -1.32 -0.82
CA VAL A 45 11.47 -0.98 0.60
C VAL A 45 11.93 -2.15 1.49
N ILE A 46 11.66 -3.40 1.07
CA ILE A 46 12.06 -4.59 1.82
C ILE A 46 13.59 -4.76 1.84
N ASP A 47 14.29 -4.46 0.74
CA ASP A 47 15.74 -4.58 0.63
C ASP A 47 16.46 -3.54 1.48
N TYR A 48 15.94 -2.30 1.49
CA TYR A 48 16.44 -1.26 2.37
C TYR A 48 16.19 -1.62 3.85
N CYS A 49 14.99 -2.11 4.17
CA CYS A 49 14.65 -2.58 5.50
C CYS A 49 15.58 -3.70 5.99
N ASP A 50 15.90 -4.70 5.15
CA ASP A 50 16.80 -5.79 5.52
C ASP A 50 18.21 -5.28 5.86
N GLN A 51 18.73 -4.32 5.10
CA GLN A 51 20.02 -3.67 5.38
C GLN A 51 20.00 -2.89 6.69
N VAL A 52 19.01 -2.03 6.89
CA VAL A 52 18.93 -1.17 8.08
C VAL A 52 18.67 -1.99 9.34
N CYS A 53 17.75 -2.96 9.29
CA CYS A 53 17.37 -3.74 10.47
C CYS A 53 18.51 -4.58 11.04
N LYS A 54 19.48 -5.00 10.21
CA LYS A 54 20.71 -5.71 10.65
C LYS A 54 21.60 -4.86 11.56
N MET A 55 21.45 -3.54 11.54
CA MET A 55 22.23 -2.61 12.36
C MET A 55 21.61 -2.37 13.75
N TYR A 56 20.41 -2.91 14.01
CA TYR A 56 19.72 -2.77 15.29
C TYR A 56 19.73 -4.09 16.06
N PRO A 57 19.68 -4.05 17.40
CA PRO A 57 19.35 -5.22 18.21
C PRO A 57 18.04 -5.88 17.74
N PRO A 58 17.92 -7.22 17.80
CA PRO A 58 16.73 -7.94 17.36
C PRO A 58 15.43 -7.43 18.02
N GLU A 59 15.50 -6.94 19.26
CA GLU A 59 14.36 -6.39 19.98
C GLU A 59 13.87 -5.06 19.40
N LEU A 60 14.76 -4.28 18.77
CA LEU A 60 14.46 -2.94 18.22
C LEU A 60 14.12 -2.97 16.73
N ALA A 61 14.69 -3.93 15.98
CA ALA A 61 14.52 -4.05 14.54
C ALA A 61 13.04 -4.05 14.06
N PRO A 62 12.07 -4.71 14.73
CA PRO A 62 10.67 -4.67 14.30
C PRO A 62 10.05 -3.27 14.32
N TYR A 63 10.49 -2.38 15.22
CA TYR A 63 9.98 -1.01 15.27
C TYR A 63 10.53 -0.18 14.10
N VAL A 64 11.82 -0.34 13.79
CA VAL A 64 12.48 0.30 12.65
C VAL A 64 11.85 -0.14 11.33
N PHE A 65 11.69 -1.45 11.13
CA PHE A 65 11.05 -2.04 9.96
C PHE A 65 9.66 -1.42 9.70
N ASN A 66 8.82 -1.38 10.74
CA ASN A 66 7.46 -0.88 10.60
C ASN A 66 7.45 0.64 10.33
N ALA A 67 8.31 1.41 11.00
CA ALA A 67 8.42 2.86 10.75
C ALA A 67 8.76 3.14 9.28
N ILE A 68 9.81 2.52 8.74
CA ILE A 68 10.24 2.68 7.34
C ILE A 68 9.13 2.24 6.38
N LYS A 69 8.53 1.07 6.62
CA LYS A 69 7.42 0.54 5.82
C LYS A 69 6.27 1.53 5.70
N TYR A 70 5.81 2.09 6.82
CA TYR A 70 4.66 2.99 6.81
C TYR A 70 4.99 4.36 6.21
N VAL A 71 6.20 4.90 6.42
CA VAL A 71 6.64 6.13 5.74
C VAL A 71 6.64 5.93 4.23
N SER A 72 7.26 4.85 3.75
CA SER A 72 7.38 4.57 2.32
C SER A 72 6.03 4.32 1.65
N ARG A 73 5.09 3.69 2.37
CA ARG A 73 3.76 3.34 1.84
C ARG A 73 2.78 4.53 1.81
N ALA A 74 3.03 5.59 2.58
CA ALA A 74 2.05 6.65 2.80
C ALA A 74 1.59 7.33 1.50
N THR A 75 2.50 7.59 0.56
CA THR A 75 2.19 8.25 -0.73
C THR A 75 1.39 7.38 -1.69
N HIS A 76 1.35 6.05 -1.47
CA HIS A 76 0.76 5.08 -2.40
C HIS A 76 -0.47 4.35 -1.84
N LYS A 77 -0.78 4.49 -0.54
CA LYS A 77 -1.89 3.75 0.08
C LYS A 77 -2.77 4.59 1.00
N ASN A 78 -2.38 4.80 2.25
CA ASN A 78 -3.29 5.37 3.27
C ASN A 78 -2.90 6.79 3.72
N GLY A 79 -1.93 7.44 3.08
CA GLY A 79 -1.55 8.83 3.38
C GLY A 79 -1.29 9.06 4.86
N LYS A 80 -2.04 10.01 5.44
CA LYS A 80 -1.94 10.44 6.83
C LYS A 80 -2.08 9.29 7.85
N GLU A 81 -2.87 8.26 7.55
CA GLU A 81 -3.02 7.12 8.45
C GLU A 81 -1.72 6.33 8.59
N ASP A 82 -1.01 6.09 7.47
CA ASP A 82 0.29 5.41 7.52
C ASP A 82 1.34 6.29 8.20
N ILE A 83 1.30 7.62 8.02
CA ILE A 83 2.15 8.54 8.80
C ILE A 83 1.88 8.44 10.31
N ALA A 84 0.61 8.32 10.73
CA ALA A 84 0.26 8.12 12.14
C ALA A 84 0.79 6.77 12.68
N LYS A 85 0.73 5.70 11.88
CA LYS A 85 1.33 4.40 12.24
C LYS A 85 2.85 4.50 12.34
N ALA A 86 3.52 5.15 11.38
CA ALA A 86 4.95 5.37 11.44
C ALA A 86 5.36 6.09 12.74
N LYS A 87 4.65 7.17 13.10
CA LYS A 87 4.85 7.89 14.36
C LYS A 87 4.74 6.97 15.58
N TYR A 88 3.75 6.09 15.62
CA TYR A 88 3.57 5.13 16.71
C TYR A 88 4.79 4.20 16.89
N TYR A 89 5.34 3.67 15.80
CA TYR A 89 6.51 2.79 15.86
C TYR A 89 7.79 3.53 16.22
N VAL A 90 7.99 4.75 15.71
CA VAL A 90 9.12 5.61 16.11
C VAL A 90 9.05 5.94 17.60
N GLN A 91 7.87 6.25 18.13
CA GLN A 91 7.72 6.50 19.57
C GLN A 91 8.14 5.29 20.41
N ARG A 92 7.72 4.08 20.03
CA ARG A 92 8.11 2.85 20.75
C ARG A 92 9.60 2.54 20.66
N LEU A 93 10.21 2.82 19.51
CA LEU A 93 11.65 2.71 19.34
C LEU A 93 12.37 3.68 20.29
N PHE A 94 11.91 4.94 20.32
CA PHE A 94 12.44 5.98 21.20
C PHE A 94 12.33 5.58 22.69
N ASP A 95 11.16 5.10 23.11
CA ASP A 95 10.93 4.69 24.51
C ASP A 95 11.83 3.50 24.94
N LYS A 96 12.32 2.71 23.98
CA LYS A 96 13.18 1.54 24.22
C LYS A 96 14.66 1.80 23.98
N TRP A 97 15.04 3.02 23.59
CA TRP A 97 16.39 3.32 23.12
C TRP A 97 17.49 3.10 24.17
N GLU A 98 17.16 3.26 25.45
CA GLU A 98 18.09 3.15 26.59
C GLU A 98 17.51 2.26 27.71
N ALA A 99 16.52 1.41 27.38
CA ALA A 99 15.79 0.58 28.35
C ALA A 99 16.46 -0.77 28.61
#